data_AF-A0A7S1D9W3-F1
#
_entry.id   AF-A0A7S1D9W3-F1
#
_cell.length_a   1.000
_cell.length_b   1.000
_cell.length_c   1.000
_cell.angle_alpha   90.00
_cell.angle_beta   90.00
_cell.angle_gamma   90.00
#
_symmetry.space_group_name_H-M   'P 1'
#
loop_
_entity.id
_entity.type
_entity.pdbx_description
1 polymer ?
#
loop_
_entity_poly.entity_id
_entity_poly.type
_entity_poly.pdbx_seq_one_letter_code
_entity_poly.pdbx_strand_id
1 'polypeptide(L)'
;LATSRVLTKVHQKDIGGSYRDARSIADHVHLVTTNSMNLWQSISHPLSRYQNAFTNMTDDEYERAAVAIAESDLIPPFVTQLIYDMSVDGTPTLARVGMWQRLLSNNTLLEETVYADTPVVSTYTQVTSFNVLDTPNSLSLSVSGSFMPSSWGHTYTVPGMLLFAARGWDWIPELQGTAQTTYFMGFALANETSRPAAVGSLPGFLINQFSLDIHDGHLRAATTIQNFWAFPTVLQEDGITLLPVQRQTTENQVVILKIPEVQGNETG
;
A
#
# COMPACT_ATOMS: atom_id res chain seq x y z
N LEU A 1 42.56 -15.92 27.15
CA LEU A 1 41.10 -15.74 27.28
C LEU A 1 40.74 -14.44 26.59
N ALA A 2 40.12 -14.50 25.40
CA ALA A 2 39.66 -13.29 24.72
C ALA A 2 38.52 -12.68 25.55
N THR A 3 38.68 -11.43 25.98
CA THR A 3 37.62 -10.66 26.63
C THR A 3 36.44 -10.54 25.67
N SER A 4 35.31 -11.19 26.01
CA SER A 4 34.10 -11.09 25.20
C SER A 4 33.63 -9.64 25.21
N ARG A 5 33.49 -9.04 24.04
CA ARG A 5 32.87 -7.71 23.91
C ARG A 5 31.37 -7.86 24.15
N VAL A 6 30.86 -7.13 25.13
CA VAL A 6 29.44 -7.09 25.47
C VAL A 6 28.79 -5.96 24.67
N LEU A 7 27.64 -6.22 24.05
CA LEU A 7 26.85 -5.19 23.40
C LEU A 7 26.23 -4.28 24.47
N THR A 8 26.40 -2.97 24.32
CA THR A 8 25.79 -1.97 25.21
C THR A 8 24.72 -1.21 24.45
N LYS A 9 23.52 -1.08 25.03
CA LYS A 9 22.46 -0.27 24.45
C LYS A 9 22.84 1.20 24.56
N VAL A 10 22.97 1.88 23.42
CA VAL A 10 23.34 3.30 23.35
C VAL A 10 22.10 4.19 23.24
N HIS A 11 21.08 3.76 22.49
CA HIS A 11 19.83 4.49 22.32
C HIS A 11 18.68 3.54 21.95
N GLN A 12 17.44 4.00 22.10
CA GLN A 12 16.23 3.31 21.65
C GLN A 12 15.14 4.36 21.40
N LYS A 13 14.46 4.23 20.26
CA LYS A 13 13.33 5.08 19.90
C LYS A 13 12.25 4.22 19.23
N ASP A 14 11.00 4.49 19.56
CA ASP A 14 9.84 3.91 18.87
C ASP A 14 9.55 4.76 17.64
N ILE A 15 9.35 4.11 16.50
CA ILE A 15 9.12 4.74 15.19
C ILE A 15 7.75 4.36 14.60
N GLY A 16 6.94 3.61 15.37
CA GLY A 16 5.62 3.17 14.98
C GLY A 16 5.59 2.08 13.92
N GLY A 17 4.53 1.28 13.98
CA GLY A 17 4.17 0.31 12.95
C GLY A 17 4.96 -0.98 12.91
N SER A 18 4.56 -1.83 11.96
CA SER A 18 5.14 -3.16 11.79
C SER A 18 6.38 -3.09 10.89
N TYR A 19 7.51 -3.56 11.40
CA TYR A 19 8.74 -3.68 10.64
C TYR A 19 8.56 -4.53 9.36
N ARG A 20 9.10 -4.05 8.24
CA ARG A 20 9.15 -4.79 6.97
C ARG A 20 10.57 -5.09 6.53
N ASP A 21 11.40 -4.06 6.46
CA ASP A 21 12.79 -4.21 6.05
C ASP A 21 13.62 -3.02 6.52
N ALA A 22 14.94 -3.15 6.50
CA ALA A 22 15.85 -2.04 6.66
C ALA A 22 17.10 -2.23 5.83
N ARG A 23 17.60 -1.14 5.27
CA ARG A 23 18.86 -1.14 4.52
C ARG A 23 19.74 0.02 4.93
N SER A 24 21.03 -0.25 5.11
CA SER A 24 22.05 0.77 5.21
C SER A 24 22.70 1.07 3.86
N ILE A 25 22.96 2.35 3.61
CA ILE A 25 23.76 2.85 2.50
C ILE A 25 24.79 3.79 3.11
N ALA A 26 26.06 3.36 3.14
CA ALA A 26 27.09 4.00 3.94
C ALA A 26 26.64 4.18 5.40
N ASP A 27 26.64 5.41 5.92
CA ASP A 27 26.28 5.73 7.30
C ASP A 27 24.79 6.05 7.49
N HIS A 28 23.97 5.87 6.44
CA HIS A 28 22.54 6.16 6.50
C HIS A 28 21.73 4.86 6.51
N VAL A 29 20.75 4.77 7.40
CA VAL A 29 19.79 3.67 7.47
C VAL A 29 18.44 4.16 6.98
N HIS A 30 17.80 3.36 6.13
CA HIS A 30 16.42 3.53 5.70
C HIS A 30 15.64 2.30 6.14
N LEU A 31 14.65 2.51 6.98
CA LEU A 31 13.81 1.47 7.55
C LEU A 31 12.37 1.61 7.06
N VAL A 32 11.78 0.52 6.63
CA VAL A 32 10.41 0.46 6.14
C VAL A 32 9.50 -0.15 7.20
N THR A 33 8.47 0.60 7.60
CA THR A 33 7.38 0.10 8.43
C THR A 33 6.04 0.21 7.69
N THR A 34 5.07 -0.59 8.13
CA THR A 34 3.69 -0.53 7.64
C THR A 34 2.70 -0.48 8.78
N ASN A 35 1.69 0.38 8.64
CA ASN A 35 0.52 0.48 9.51
C ASN A 35 -0.73 0.09 8.73
N SER A 36 -1.30 -1.08 9.03
CA SER A 36 -2.55 -1.51 8.41
C SER A 36 -3.73 -0.77 9.02
N MET A 37 -4.61 -0.27 8.16
CA MET A 37 -5.84 0.41 8.57
C MET A 37 -7.01 -0.57 8.55
N ASN A 38 -7.78 -0.61 9.63
CA ASN A 38 -8.99 -1.43 9.70
C ASN A 38 -10.20 -0.63 9.19
N LEU A 39 -10.29 -0.45 7.87
CA LEU A 39 -11.43 0.26 7.26
C LEU A 39 -12.75 -0.51 7.41
N TRP A 40 -12.70 -1.84 7.54
CA TRP A 40 -13.90 -2.65 7.71
C TRP A 40 -14.62 -2.29 9.01
N GLN A 41 -13.92 -2.36 10.14
CA GLN A 41 -14.55 -2.13 11.43
C GLN A 41 -14.84 -0.64 11.67
N SER A 42 -13.98 0.26 11.17
CA SER A 42 -14.09 1.70 11.45
C SER A 42 -15.01 2.45 10.50
N ILE A 43 -15.20 1.98 9.25
CA ILE A 43 -15.94 2.72 8.23
C ILE A 43 -17.00 1.84 7.56
N SER A 44 -16.63 0.77 6.86
CA SER A 44 -17.58 0.09 5.97
C SER A 44 -18.63 -0.75 6.70
N HIS A 45 -18.26 -1.44 7.78
CA HIS A 45 -19.21 -2.24 8.56
C HIS A 45 -20.27 -1.37 9.25
N PRO A 46 -19.93 -0.28 9.99
CA PRO A 46 -20.93 0.61 10.57
C PRO A 46 -21.87 1.26 9.55
N LEU A 47 -21.40 1.50 8.32
CA LEU A 47 -22.19 2.09 7.23
C LEU A 47 -22.90 1.04 6.38
N SER A 48 -22.73 -0.25 6.64
CA SER A 48 -23.37 -1.30 5.85
C SER A 48 -24.89 -1.20 5.97
N ARG A 49 -25.58 -1.22 4.82
CA ARG A 49 -27.05 -1.17 4.77
C ARG A 49 -27.76 -2.23 5.61
N TYR A 50 -27.09 -3.34 5.90
CA TYR A 50 -27.63 -4.43 6.71
C TYR A 50 -27.52 -4.20 8.22
N GLN A 51 -26.99 -3.04 8.65
CA GLN A 51 -27.01 -2.66 10.06
C GLN A 51 -28.44 -2.38 10.52
N ASN A 52 -28.75 -2.76 11.76
CA ASN A 52 -30.08 -2.55 12.35
C ASN A 52 -30.55 -1.09 12.25
N ALA A 53 -29.62 -0.13 12.34
CA ALA A 53 -29.88 1.31 12.24
C ALA A 53 -30.50 1.75 10.90
N PHE A 54 -30.33 0.96 9.83
CA PHE A 54 -30.84 1.27 8.49
C PHE A 54 -32.00 0.38 8.06
N THR A 55 -32.53 -0.45 8.97
CA THR A 55 -33.64 -1.35 8.67
C THR A 55 -34.87 -0.55 8.24
N ASN A 56 -35.55 -1.00 7.18
CA ASN A 56 -36.74 -0.37 6.61
C ASN A 56 -36.54 1.05 6.02
N MET A 57 -35.31 1.51 5.85
CA MET A 57 -35.02 2.74 5.10
C MET A 57 -35.07 2.48 3.58
N THR A 58 -35.65 3.43 2.85
CA THR A 58 -35.46 3.54 1.40
C THR A 58 -34.00 3.85 1.07
N ASP A 59 -33.60 3.70 -0.20
CA ASP A 59 -32.22 3.95 -0.65
C ASP A 59 -31.77 5.38 -0.31
N ASP A 60 -32.61 6.37 -0.67
CA ASP A 60 -32.35 7.79 -0.38
C ASP A 60 -32.26 8.10 1.12
N GLU A 61 -33.07 7.43 1.95
CA GLU A 61 -33.03 7.61 3.41
C GLU A 61 -31.77 6.99 4.01
N TYR A 62 -31.40 5.80 3.55
CA TYR A 62 -30.17 5.12 3.93
C TYR A 62 -28.95 5.97 3.58
N GLU A 63 -28.84 6.48 2.35
CA GLU A 63 -27.71 7.30 1.91
C GLU A 63 -27.54 8.54 2.78
N ARG A 64 -28.63 9.29 3.02
CA ARG A 64 -28.59 10.47 3.89
C ARG A 64 -28.18 10.13 5.32
N ALA A 65 -28.71 9.03 5.88
CA ALA A 65 -28.38 8.59 7.23
C ALA A 65 -26.92 8.12 7.35
N ALA A 66 -26.45 7.35 6.37
CA ALA A 66 -25.09 6.84 6.31
C ALA A 66 -24.08 8.00 6.18
N VAL A 67 -24.35 8.99 5.32
CA VAL A 67 -23.50 10.19 5.21
C VAL A 67 -23.45 10.96 6.52
N ALA A 68 -24.60 11.19 7.17
CA ALA A 68 -24.65 11.90 8.45
C ALA A 68 -23.81 11.20 9.53
N ILE A 69 -23.94 9.87 9.66
CA ILE A 69 -23.15 9.07 10.61
C ILE A 69 -21.66 9.10 10.24
N ALA A 70 -21.33 8.99 8.95
CA ALA A 70 -19.95 9.04 8.48
C ALA A 70 -19.28 10.36 8.87
N GLU A 71 -19.95 11.49 8.60
CA GLU A 71 -19.43 12.83 8.86
C GLU A 71 -19.33 13.15 10.36
N SER A 72 -20.31 12.73 11.17
CA SER A 72 -20.34 13.09 12.60
C SER A 72 -19.53 12.13 13.47
N ASP A 73 -19.63 10.82 13.24
CA ASP A 73 -19.25 9.82 14.24
C ASP A 73 -18.05 8.97 13.79
N LEU A 74 -17.83 8.78 12.49
CA LEU A 74 -16.84 7.83 11.98
C LEU A 74 -15.57 8.50 11.41
N ILE A 75 -15.73 9.48 10.52
CA ILE A 75 -14.60 10.14 9.85
C ILE A 75 -13.72 10.92 10.84
N PRO A 76 -14.25 11.73 11.78
CA PRO A 76 -13.41 12.51 12.69
C PRO A 76 -12.45 11.66 13.56
N PRO A 77 -12.89 10.60 14.27
CA PRO A 77 -11.98 9.75 15.02
C PRO A 77 -11.06 8.94 14.10
N PHE A 78 -11.53 8.51 12.92
CA PHE A 78 -10.68 7.83 11.95
C PHE A 78 -9.51 8.72 11.48
N VAL A 79 -9.78 9.96 11.08
CA VAL A 79 -8.76 10.92 10.66
C VAL A 79 -7.81 11.24 11.80
N THR A 80 -8.33 11.37 13.03
CA THR A 80 -7.49 11.60 14.22
C THR A 80 -6.52 10.45 14.44
N GLN A 81 -6.98 9.20 14.37
CA GLN A 81 -6.13 8.02 14.48
C GLN A 81 -5.12 7.93 13.33
N LEU A 82 -5.55 8.22 12.10
CA LEU A 82 -4.68 8.21 10.93
C LEU A 82 -3.54 9.23 11.07
N ILE A 83 -3.84 10.46 11.49
CA ILE A 83 -2.82 11.48 11.74
C ILE A 83 -1.86 11.05 12.86
N TYR A 84 -2.39 10.44 13.93
CA TYR A 84 -1.57 9.91 15.02
C TYR A 84 -0.59 8.84 14.53
N ASP A 85 -1.07 7.86 13.76
CA ASP A 85 -0.26 6.75 13.22
C ASP A 85 0.80 7.22 12.22
N MET A 86 0.55 8.35 11.54
CA MET A 86 1.46 8.94 10.57
C MET A 86 2.47 9.91 11.18
N SER A 87 2.17 10.50 12.34
CA SER A 87 2.93 11.63 12.90
C SER A 87 3.82 11.25 14.09
N VAL A 88 4.05 9.95 14.32
CA VAL A 88 4.85 9.42 15.45
C VAL A 88 6.22 10.12 15.54
N ASP A 89 6.81 10.48 14.40
CA ASP A 89 8.11 11.13 14.30
C ASP A 89 8.08 12.45 13.51
N GLY A 90 6.96 13.16 13.59
CA GLY A 90 6.71 14.41 12.86
C GLY A 90 5.87 14.20 11.60
N THR A 91 5.53 15.29 10.91
CA THR A 91 4.68 15.23 9.71
C THR A 91 5.45 14.59 8.55
N PRO A 92 5.02 13.43 8.03
CA PRO A 92 5.72 12.75 6.96
C PRO A 92 5.61 13.52 5.64
N THR A 93 6.64 13.40 4.80
CA THR A 93 6.49 13.76 3.38
C THR A 93 5.65 12.67 2.70
N LEU A 94 4.45 13.03 2.27
CA LEU A 94 3.47 12.09 1.74
C LEU A 94 3.39 12.12 0.23
N ALA A 95 3.23 10.93 -0.35
CA ALA A 95 2.73 10.83 -1.71
C ALA A 95 1.26 11.27 -1.73
N ARG A 96 0.79 11.72 -2.89
CA ARG A 96 -0.63 12.02 -3.09
C ARG A 96 -1.46 10.76 -2.79
N VAL A 97 -2.55 10.93 -2.06
CA VAL A 97 -3.55 9.86 -1.88
C VAL A 97 -4.17 9.56 -3.25
N GLY A 98 -4.08 8.32 -3.70
CA GLY A 98 -4.56 7.90 -5.01
C GLY A 98 -5.08 6.47 -5.00
N MET A 99 -5.94 6.17 -5.97
CA MET A 99 -6.32 4.80 -6.26
C MET A 99 -5.17 4.11 -6.99
N TRP A 100 -4.78 2.93 -6.50
CA TRP A 100 -3.73 2.14 -7.15
C TRP A 100 -4.23 1.38 -8.37
N GLN A 101 -5.53 1.15 -8.47
CA GLN A 101 -6.16 0.48 -9.60
C GLN A 101 -6.04 1.32 -10.88
N ARG A 102 -5.70 0.66 -11.98
CA ARG A 102 -5.47 1.34 -13.26
C ARG A 102 -6.75 1.52 -14.05
N LEU A 103 -7.64 0.53 -13.97
CA LEU A 103 -8.88 0.47 -14.73
C LEU A 103 -10.05 0.10 -13.81
N LEU A 104 -11.23 0.59 -14.16
CA LEU A 104 -12.49 0.18 -13.57
C LEU A 104 -13.31 -0.57 -14.63
N SER A 105 -14.31 -1.33 -14.17
CA SER A 105 -15.12 -2.16 -15.07
C SER A 105 -16.12 -1.37 -15.90
N ASN A 106 -16.36 -0.09 -15.53
CA ASN A 106 -17.46 0.75 -16.03
C ASN A 106 -18.84 0.11 -15.81
N ASN A 107 -18.94 -0.78 -14.83
CA ASN A 107 -20.16 -1.45 -14.42
C ASN A 107 -20.23 -1.39 -12.91
N THR A 108 -21.14 -0.58 -12.39
CA THR A 108 -21.29 -0.31 -10.96
C THR A 108 -21.52 -1.59 -10.16
N LEU A 109 -22.33 -2.53 -10.66
CA LEU A 109 -22.58 -3.80 -9.98
C LEU A 109 -21.30 -4.66 -9.86
N LEU A 110 -20.48 -4.67 -10.93
CA LEU A 110 -19.18 -5.34 -10.92
C LEU A 110 -18.22 -4.65 -9.96
N GLU A 111 -18.13 -3.33 -9.99
CA GLU A 111 -17.26 -2.56 -9.08
C GLU A 111 -17.64 -2.76 -7.62
N GLU A 112 -18.93 -2.71 -7.29
CA GLU A 112 -19.43 -3.01 -5.96
C GLU A 112 -19.06 -4.42 -5.53
N THR A 113 -19.23 -5.42 -6.41
CA THR A 113 -18.92 -6.82 -6.09
C THR A 113 -17.42 -7.06 -5.92
N VAL A 114 -16.59 -6.51 -6.81
CA VAL A 114 -15.14 -6.73 -6.83
C VAL A 114 -14.45 -5.99 -5.68
N TYR A 115 -14.94 -4.79 -5.35
CA TYR A 115 -14.29 -3.89 -4.41
C TYR A 115 -15.00 -3.76 -3.06
N ALA A 116 -16.12 -4.47 -2.83
CA ALA A 116 -16.80 -4.52 -1.53
C ALA A 116 -15.85 -4.80 -0.36
N ASP A 117 -14.89 -5.72 -0.56
CA ASP A 117 -13.97 -6.18 0.49
C ASP A 117 -12.52 -5.76 0.26
N THR A 118 -12.20 -5.07 -0.85
CA THR A 118 -10.82 -4.70 -1.19
C THR A 118 -10.65 -3.19 -1.08
N PRO A 119 -10.24 -2.68 0.10
CA PRO A 119 -10.08 -1.25 0.28
C PRO A 119 -9.02 -0.68 -0.66
N VAL A 120 -9.39 0.43 -1.32
CA VAL A 120 -8.53 1.23 -2.22
C VAL A 120 -7.24 1.68 -1.52
N VAL A 121 -7.30 1.83 -0.20
CA VAL A 121 -6.20 2.21 0.69
C VAL A 121 -6.26 1.31 1.92
N SER A 122 -5.31 0.40 2.10
CA SER A 122 -5.38 -0.58 3.22
C SER A 122 -4.24 -0.40 4.23
N THR A 123 -3.15 0.23 3.83
CA THR A 123 -1.95 0.36 4.67
C THR A 123 -1.24 1.67 4.39
N TYR A 124 -0.72 2.30 5.44
CA TYR A 124 0.29 3.36 5.33
C TYR A 124 1.69 2.73 5.42
N THR A 125 2.50 2.92 4.39
CA THR A 125 3.90 2.48 4.35
C THR A 125 4.79 3.69 4.60
N GLN A 126 5.70 3.56 5.56
CA GLN A 126 6.59 4.63 6.00
C GLN A 126 8.04 4.23 5.79
N VAL A 127 8.86 5.18 5.34
CA VAL A 127 10.32 5.11 5.31
C VAL A 127 10.86 6.07 6.34
N THR A 128 11.49 5.53 7.39
CA THR A 128 12.22 6.28 8.41
C THR A 128 13.71 6.23 8.09
N SER A 129 14.32 7.40 7.93
CA SER A 129 15.74 7.55 7.54
C SER A 129 16.52 8.29 8.61
N PHE A 130 17.74 7.83 8.92
CA PHE A 130 18.61 8.45 9.93
C PHE A 130 20.09 8.11 9.70
N ASN A 131 20.98 8.86 10.33
CA ASN A 131 22.43 8.61 10.31
C ASN A 131 22.85 7.75 11.53
N VAL A 132 23.57 6.65 11.30
CA VAL A 132 24.03 5.76 12.39
C VAL A 132 25.10 6.38 13.28
N LEU A 133 25.75 7.45 12.82
CA LEU A 133 26.74 8.21 13.58
C LEU A 133 26.09 9.25 14.50
N ASP A 134 24.77 9.46 14.39
CA ASP A 134 24.07 10.35 15.30
C ASP A 134 24.16 9.85 16.74
N THR A 135 24.40 10.78 17.66
CA THR A 135 24.41 10.47 19.08
C THR A 135 22.98 10.30 19.61
N PRO A 136 22.79 9.63 20.78
CA PRO A 136 21.46 9.49 21.39
C PRO A 136 20.69 10.81 21.57
N ASN A 137 21.40 11.91 21.77
CA ASN A 137 20.82 13.24 21.99
C ASN A 137 20.64 14.04 20.68
N SER A 138 21.11 13.50 19.54
CA SER A 138 21.09 14.16 18.24
C SER A 138 20.49 13.30 17.14
N LEU A 139 19.85 12.17 17.46
CA LEU A 139 19.22 11.29 16.48
C LEU A 139 18.07 12.03 15.79
N SER A 140 18.33 12.45 14.56
CA SER A 140 17.35 13.10 13.71
C SER A 140 16.73 12.05 12.79
N LEU A 141 15.40 12.03 12.72
CA LEU A 141 14.67 11.15 11.82
C LEU A 141 14.06 11.96 10.69
N SER A 142 14.22 11.49 9.47
CA SER A 142 13.44 11.92 8.31
C SER A 142 12.38 10.86 8.01
N VAL A 143 11.13 11.30 7.85
CA VAL A 143 10.01 10.40 7.62
C VAL A 143 9.34 10.75 6.31
N SER A 144 9.15 9.73 5.46
CA SER A 144 8.29 9.82 4.29
C SER A 144 7.37 8.62 4.22
N GLY A 145 6.30 8.70 3.44
CA GLY A 145 5.39 7.57 3.32
C GLY A 145 4.38 7.68 2.20
N SER A 146 3.64 6.59 2.03
CA SER A 146 2.53 6.50 1.10
C SER A 146 1.51 5.47 1.54
N PHE A 147 0.26 5.69 1.15
CA PHE A 147 -0.78 4.68 1.19
C PHE A 147 -0.53 3.62 0.13
N MET A 148 -0.64 2.35 0.52
CA MET A 148 -0.44 1.18 -0.30
C MET A 148 -1.67 0.25 -0.23
N PRO A 149 -1.91 -0.57 -1.26
CA PRO A 149 -3.05 -1.49 -1.28
C PRO A 149 -2.85 -2.71 -0.36
N SER A 150 -1.63 -2.93 0.16
CA SER A 150 -1.34 -4.00 1.10
C SER A 150 -0.14 -3.69 1.98
N SER A 151 -0.13 -4.24 3.19
CA SER A 151 1.06 -4.29 4.05
C SER A 151 1.99 -5.44 3.72
N TRP A 152 1.59 -6.34 2.80
CA TRP A 152 2.42 -7.45 2.34
C TRP A 152 3.15 -7.04 1.07
N GLY A 153 4.46 -6.87 1.20
CA GLY A 153 5.31 -6.48 0.11
C GLY A 153 6.78 -6.78 0.36
N HIS A 154 7.59 -6.49 -0.64
CA HIS A 154 9.03 -6.64 -0.59
C HIS A 154 9.70 -5.28 -0.78
N THR A 155 10.80 -5.06 -0.07
CA THR A 155 11.61 -3.86 -0.23
C THR A 155 12.82 -4.19 -1.11
N TYR A 156 13.16 -3.29 -2.03
CA TYR A 156 14.39 -3.36 -2.82
C TYR A 156 15.06 -2.00 -2.80
N THR A 157 16.34 -1.96 -2.42
CA THR A 157 17.05 -0.70 -2.17
C THR A 157 18.40 -0.69 -2.89
N VAL A 158 18.67 0.43 -3.57
CA VAL A 158 19.94 0.75 -4.24
C VAL A 158 20.37 2.16 -3.86
N PRO A 159 21.64 2.56 -4.09
CA PRO A 159 22.04 3.95 -3.93
C PRO A 159 21.08 4.91 -4.65
N GLY A 160 20.49 5.84 -3.91
CA GLY A 160 19.56 6.85 -4.42
C GLY A 160 18.09 6.43 -4.52
N MET A 161 17.74 5.16 -4.31
CA MET A 161 16.34 4.72 -4.41
C MET A 161 15.99 3.53 -3.51
N LEU A 162 14.80 3.60 -2.89
CA LEU A 162 14.12 2.49 -2.23
C LEU A 162 12.80 2.23 -2.93
N LEU A 163 12.50 0.98 -3.23
CA LEU A 163 11.20 0.54 -3.76
C LEU A 163 10.51 -0.32 -2.70
N PHE A 164 9.24 -0.03 -2.45
CA PHE A 164 8.33 -0.94 -1.75
C PHE A 164 7.33 -1.52 -2.75
N ALA A 165 7.33 -2.84 -2.90
CA ALA A 165 6.51 -3.57 -3.85
C ALA A 165 5.40 -4.34 -3.12
N ALA A 166 4.21 -3.75 -3.06
CA ALA A 166 3.03 -4.33 -2.40
C ALA A 166 2.24 -5.24 -3.36
N ARG A 167 1.69 -6.32 -2.82
CA ARG A 167 0.75 -7.16 -3.55
C ARG A 167 -0.63 -6.53 -3.60
N GLY A 168 -1.36 -6.77 -4.68
CA GLY A 168 -2.77 -6.41 -4.80
C GLY A 168 -3.42 -7.11 -5.97
N TRP A 169 -4.56 -6.56 -6.38
CA TRP A 169 -5.33 -7.02 -7.52
C TRP A 169 -5.68 -5.82 -8.39
N ASP A 170 -5.67 -6.00 -9.71
CA ASP A 170 -6.10 -4.98 -10.68
C ASP A 170 -7.15 -5.57 -11.61
N TRP A 171 -8.02 -4.70 -12.13
CA TRP A 171 -9.02 -5.08 -13.11
C TRP A 171 -8.38 -5.31 -14.48
N ILE A 172 -8.71 -6.46 -15.08
CA ILE A 172 -8.28 -6.89 -16.41
C ILE A 172 -9.54 -7.04 -17.28
N PRO A 173 -9.87 -6.05 -18.13
CA PRO A 173 -11.06 -6.07 -18.98
C PRO A 173 -11.15 -7.32 -19.85
N GLU A 174 -10.02 -7.80 -20.38
CA GLU A 174 -9.94 -8.96 -21.25
C GLU A 174 -10.37 -10.27 -20.55
N LEU A 175 -10.23 -10.32 -19.22
CA LEU A 175 -10.64 -11.46 -18.39
C LEU A 175 -12.03 -11.26 -17.78
N GLN A 176 -12.63 -10.07 -17.95
CA GLN A 176 -13.81 -9.62 -17.19
C GLN A 176 -13.65 -9.93 -15.70
N GLY A 177 -12.51 -9.51 -15.15
CA GLY A 177 -12.11 -9.96 -13.84
C GLY A 177 -10.91 -9.23 -13.26
N THR A 178 -10.49 -9.66 -12.07
CA THR A 178 -9.26 -9.16 -11.44
C THR A 178 -8.15 -10.19 -11.49
N ALA A 179 -6.94 -9.72 -11.69
CA ALA A 179 -5.74 -10.55 -11.62
C ALA A 179 -4.78 -10.01 -10.56
N GLN A 180 -3.88 -10.87 -10.09
CA GLN A 180 -2.82 -10.46 -9.18
C GLN A 180 -1.96 -9.38 -9.85
N THR A 181 -1.61 -8.35 -9.08
CA THR A 181 -0.80 -7.21 -9.52
C THR A 181 0.15 -6.80 -8.40
N THR A 182 1.37 -6.40 -8.77
CA THR A 182 2.34 -5.80 -7.86
C THR A 182 2.33 -4.30 -8.06
N TYR A 183 2.15 -3.54 -6.99
CA TYR A 183 2.17 -2.08 -6.97
C TYR A 183 3.46 -1.59 -6.33
N PHE A 184 4.11 -0.61 -6.96
CA PHE A 184 5.38 -0.05 -6.53
C PHE A 184 5.19 1.36 -6.02
N MET A 185 5.75 1.63 -4.84
CA MET A 185 6.07 2.98 -4.38
C MET A 185 7.59 3.12 -4.32
N GLY A 186 8.12 4.04 -5.12
CA GLY A 186 9.52 4.41 -5.11
C GLY A 186 9.77 5.67 -4.30
N PHE A 187 10.80 5.60 -3.47
CA PHE A 187 11.31 6.70 -2.67
C PHE A 187 12.71 7.06 -3.18
N ALA A 188 12.90 8.32 -3.57
CA ALA A 188 14.24 8.85 -3.80
C ALA A 188 14.95 9.01 -2.45
N LEU A 189 16.20 8.55 -2.39
CA LEU A 189 17.04 8.62 -1.20
C LEU A 189 18.13 9.67 -1.38
N ALA A 190 18.29 10.53 -0.37
CA ALA A 190 19.38 11.50 -0.31
C ALA A 190 19.88 11.60 1.13
N ASN A 191 21.03 10.97 1.41
CA ASN A 191 21.62 10.86 2.75
C ASN A 191 20.59 10.31 3.76
N GLU A 192 20.37 11.02 4.87
CA GLU A 192 19.37 10.69 5.89
C GLU A 192 17.93 11.07 5.53
N THR A 193 17.62 11.36 4.27
CA THR A 193 16.26 11.72 3.83
C THR A 193 15.70 10.78 2.76
N SER A 194 14.38 10.65 2.75
CA SER A 194 13.63 9.92 1.74
C SER A 194 12.43 10.75 1.30
N ARG A 195 12.02 10.60 0.03
CA ARG A 195 10.81 11.26 -0.50
C ARG A 195 10.13 10.39 -1.55
N PRO A 196 8.80 10.34 -1.61
CA PRO A 196 8.10 9.66 -2.71
C PRO A 196 8.50 10.27 -4.05
N ALA A 197 8.74 9.41 -5.04
CA ALA A 197 9.35 9.82 -6.30
C ALA A 197 8.87 9.03 -7.52
N ALA A 198 8.31 7.84 -7.34
CA ALA A 198 7.80 7.05 -8.45
C ALA A 198 6.65 6.15 -7.99
N VAL A 199 5.69 5.93 -8.89
CA VAL A 199 4.65 4.92 -8.75
C VAL A 199 4.61 4.05 -9.99
N GLY A 200 4.22 2.80 -9.82
CA GLY A 200 4.05 1.89 -10.95
C GLY A 200 3.34 0.61 -10.55
N SER A 201 3.02 -0.21 -11.53
CA SER A 201 2.46 -1.53 -11.30
C SER A 201 2.91 -2.52 -12.37
N LEU A 202 2.86 -3.81 -12.01
CA LEU A 202 3.18 -4.93 -12.88
C LEU A 202 2.19 -6.07 -12.68
N PRO A 203 1.79 -6.80 -13.73
CA PRO A 203 1.00 -8.01 -13.57
C PRO A 203 1.75 -9.07 -12.75
N GLY A 204 0.99 -9.81 -11.95
CA GLY A 204 1.48 -10.88 -11.09
C GLY A 204 2.03 -10.40 -9.75
N PHE A 205 2.54 -11.34 -8.97
CA PHE A 205 3.19 -11.09 -7.69
C PHE A 205 4.68 -11.45 -7.73
N LEU A 206 5.46 -10.79 -6.88
CA LEU A 206 6.86 -11.11 -6.63
C LEU A 206 6.99 -12.19 -5.55
N ILE A 207 7.91 -13.13 -5.74
CA ILE A 207 8.23 -14.14 -4.72
C ILE A 207 8.98 -13.49 -3.56
N ASN A 208 9.99 -12.67 -3.85
CA ASN A 208 10.82 -11.95 -2.88
C ASN A 208 11.58 -10.79 -3.53
N GLN A 209 12.41 -10.09 -2.76
CA GLN A 209 13.26 -9.00 -3.25
C GLN A 209 14.25 -9.39 -4.35
N PHE A 210 14.64 -10.67 -4.46
CA PHE A 210 15.53 -11.17 -5.54
C PHE A 210 14.80 -11.33 -6.87
N SER A 211 13.48 -11.16 -6.87
CA SER A 211 12.68 -11.07 -8.08
C SER A 211 12.71 -9.65 -8.68
N LEU A 212 13.47 -8.73 -8.07
CA LEU A 212 13.64 -7.34 -8.51
C LEU A 212 15.10 -7.03 -8.74
N ASP A 213 15.34 -6.14 -9.70
CA ASP A 213 16.63 -5.56 -9.95
C ASP A 213 16.49 -4.15 -10.56
N ILE A 214 17.44 -3.26 -10.28
CA ILE A 214 17.53 -1.96 -10.94
C ILE A 214 18.84 -1.89 -11.73
N HIS A 215 18.74 -1.63 -13.02
CA HIS A 215 19.89 -1.54 -13.91
C HIS A 215 19.68 -0.48 -14.99
N ASP A 216 20.65 0.42 -15.13
CA ASP A 216 20.66 1.46 -16.17
C ASP A 216 19.34 2.26 -16.23
N GLY A 217 18.85 2.69 -15.06
CA GLY A 217 17.58 3.44 -14.96
C GLY A 217 16.31 2.62 -15.22
N HIS A 218 16.40 1.29 -15.28
CA HIS A 218 15.26 0.41 -15.47
C HIS A 218 15.03 -0.50 -14.26
N LEU A 219 13.77 -0.63 -13.85
CA LEU A 219 13.31 -1.66 -12.93
C LEU A 219 13.03 -2.93 -13.73
N ARG A 220 13.70 -4.02 -13.38
CA ARG A 220 13.51 -5.36 -13.94
C ARG A 220 12.87 -6.24 -12.89
N ALA A 221 11.80 -6.93 -13.25
CA ALA A 221 11.03 -7.74 -12.31
C ALA A 221 10.65 -9.08 -12.92
N ALA A 222 10.75 -10.15 -12.12
CA ALA A 222 10.19 -11.46 -12.42
C ALA A 222 8.92 -11.66 -11.59
N THR A 223 7.77 -11.81 -12.25
CA THR A 223 6.47 -11.96 -11.57
C THR A 223 5.79 -13.26 -11.98
N THR A 224 4.87 -13.73 -11.14
CA THR A 224 3.99 -14.85 -11.45
C THR A 224 2.53 -14.42 -11.31
N ILE A 225 1.71 -14.74 -12.30
CA ILE A 225 0.25 -14.74 -12.16
C ILE A 225 -0.16 -16.18 -11.88
N GLN A 226 -0.72 -16.41 -10.69
CA GLN A 226 -1.26 -17.73 -10.31
C GLN A 226 -2.78 -17.78 -10.33
N ASN A 227 -3.42 -16.64 -10.04
CA ASN A 227 -4.84 -16.58 -9.86
C ASN A 227 -5.41 -15.36 -10.57
N PHE A 228 -6.60 -15.54 -11.14
CA PHE A 228 -7.49 -14.45 -11.48
C PHE A 228 -8.92 -14.81 -11.11
N TRP A 229 -9.73 -13.80 -10.83
CA TRP A 229 -11.14 -13.93 -10.53
C TRP A 229 -11.94 -13.38 -11.70
N ALA A 230 -12.61 -14.25 -12.44
CA ALA A 230 -13.56 -13.85 -13.47
C ALA A 230 -14.94 -13.63 -12.84
N PHE A 231 -15.68 -12.64 -13.32
CA PHE A 231 -17.03 -12.34 -12.85
C PHE A 231 -18.03 -12.49 -14.01
N PRO A 232 -18.26 -13.73 -14.49
CA PRO A 232 -19.23 -13.96 -15.56
C PRO A 232 -20.60 -13.48 -15.13
N THR A 233 -21.26 -12.72 -16.01
CA THR A 233 -22.66 -12.34 -15.86
C THR A 233 -23.53 -13.57 -16.09
N VAL A 234 -24.27 -13.99 -15.06
CA VAL A 234 -25.27 -15.05 -15.18
C VAL A 234 -26.65 -14.40 -15.13
N LEU A 235 -27.43 -14.56 -16.20
CA LEU A 235 -28.83 -14.19 -16.22
C LEU A 235 -29.63 -15.24 -15.45
N GLN A 236 -30.32 -14.83 -14.40
CA GLN A 236 -31.30 -15.64 -13.68
C GLN A 236 -32.70 -15.03 -13.88
N GLU A 237 -33.75 -15.81 -13.60
CA GLU A 237 -35.16 -15.37 -13.75
C GLU A 237 -35.46 -14.08 -12.97
N ASP A 238 -34.74 -13.83 -11.86
CA ASP A 238 -34.91 -12.67 -10.98
C ASP A 238 -33.88 -11.55 -11.18
N GLY A 239 -33.02 -11.63 -12.21
CA GLY A 239 -32.05 -10.57 -12.55
C GLY A 239 -30.64 -11.06 -12.90
N ILE A 240 -29.67 -10.13 -12.88
CA ILE A 240 -28.26 -10.43 -13.12
C ILE A 240 -27.59 -10.82 -11.80
N THR A 241 -26.93 -11.98 -11.77
CA THR A 241 -26.03 -12.37 -10.68
C THR A 241 -24.59 -12.45 -11.19
N LEU A 242 -23.66 -11.91 -10.41
CA LEU A 242 -22.23 -12.08 -10.63
C LEU A 242 -21.73 -13.17 -9.69
N LEU A 243 -21.30 -14.31 -10.25
CA LEU A 243 -20.72 -15.40 -9.48
C LEU A 243 -19.20 -15.39 -9.68
N PRO A 244 -18.39 -15.01 -8.67
CA PRO A 244 -16.94 -14.98 -8.82
C PRO A 244 -16.41 -16.40 -9.06
N VAL A 245 -15.71 -16.58 -10.18
CA VAL A 245 -15.04 -17.83 -10.53
C VAL A 245 -13.54 -17.62 -10.45
N GLN A 246 -12.91 -18.20 -9.43
CA GLN A 246 -11.46 -18.27 -9.38
C GLN A 246 -10.95 -19.20 -10.47
N ARG A 247 -10.00 -18.72 -11.25
CA ARG A 247 -9.26 -19.53 -12.22
C ARG A 247 -7.79 -19.50 -11.86
N GLN A 248 -7.19 -20.69 -11.88
CA GLN A 248 -5.76 -20.85 -11.64
C GLN A 248 -5.05 -20.93 -12.98
N THR A 249 -4.00 -20.14 -13.11
CA THR A 249 -3.03 -20.20 -14.20
C THR A 249 -1.64 -20.23 -13.57
N THR A 250 -0.59 -20.48 -14.33
CA THR A 250 0.77 -20.19 -13.85
C THR A 250 1.51 -19.58 -15.01
N GLU A 251 1.55 -18.25 -15.01
CA GLU A 251 2.24 -17.48 -16.01
C GLU A 251 3.39 -16.74 -15.33
N ASN A 252 4.62 -17.07 -15.73
CA ASN A 252 5.81 -16.37 -15.26
C ASN A 252 6.20 -15.33 -16.30
N GLN A 253 6.47 -14.11 -15.85
CA GLN A 253 6.78 -12.98 -16.70
C GLN A 253 8.06 -12.30 -16.24
N VAL A 254 8.81 -11.73 -17.19
CA VAL A 254 9.88 -10.78 -16.91
C VAL A 254 9.45 -9.45 -17.51
N VAL A 255 9.33 -8.43 -16.67
CA VAL A 255 8.89 -7.10 -17.08
C VAL A 255 9.98 -6.07 -16.77
N ILE A 256 10.14 -5.12 -17.68
CA ILE A 256 11.12 -4.04 -17.57
C ILE A 256 10.37 -2.72 -17.65
N LEU A 257 10.52 -1.88 -16.63
CA LEU A 257 9.95 -0.54 -16.56
C LEU A 257 11.08 0.50 -16.56
N LYS A 258 10.89 1.61 -17.27
CA LYS A 258 11.77 2.77 -17.15
C LYS A 258 11.44 3.50 -15.85
N ILE A 259 12.45 3.76 -15.03
CA ILE A 259 12.30 4.59 -13.83
C ILE A 259 12.27 6.06 -14.27
N PRO A 260 11.30 6.87 -13.79
CA PRO A 260 11.27 8.29 -14.09
C PRO A 260 12.57 8.98 -13.66
N GLU A 261 13.10 9.86 -14.51
CA GLU A 261 14.18 10.77 -14.10
C GLU A 261 13.59 11.80 -13.13
N VAL A 262 14.01 11.77 -11.88
CA VAL A 262 13.53 12.73 -10.87
C VAL A 262 14.36 14.01 -10.99
N GLN A 263 13.86 15.02 -11.69
CA GLN A 263 14.50 16.34 -11.74
C GLN A 263 14.07 17.19 -10.53
N GLY A 264 15.05 17.72 -9.76
CA GLY A 264 14.79 18.67 -8.69
C GLY A 264 13.95 18.12 -7.50
N ASN A 265 13.21 19.00 -6.83
CA ASN A 265 12.37 18.72 -5.66
C ASN A 265 10.96 18.20 -6.01
N GLU A 266 10.67 17.85 -7.27
CA GLU A 266 9.33 17.42 -7.66
C GLU A 266 9.00 16.04 -7.09
N THR A 267 7.84 15.90 -6.46
CA THR A 267 7.22 14.62 -6.10
C THR A 267 6.61 14.00 -7.36
N GLY A 268 7.04 12.78 -7.70
CA GLY A 268 6.46 11.99 -8.79
C GLY A 268 5.07 11.44 -8.48
#